data_AF-W8Z8P3-F1
#
_entry.id   AF-W8Z8P3-F1
#
_cell.length_a   1.000
_cell.length_b   1.000
_cell.length_c   1.000
_cell.angle_alpha   90.00
_cell.angle_beta   90.00
_cell.angle_gamma   90.00
#
_symmetry.space_group_name_H-M   'P 1'
#
loop_
_entity.id
_entity.type
_entity.pdbx_description
1 polymer ?
#
loop_
_entity_poly.entity_id
_entity_poly.type
_entity_poly.pdbx_seq_one_letter_code
_entity_poly.pdbx_strand_id
1 'polypeptide(L)' 'MNLSIQEELQPFAEELQRYITPEFLEELAREMKFVKRKRKFSGSD' A
#
# COMPACT_ATOMS: atom_id res chain seq x y z
N MET A 1 10.38 -16.93 -24.86
CA MET A 1 9.66 -15.74 -24.35
C MET A 1 9.76 -15.80 -22.83
N ASN A 2 10.61 -14.97 -22.23
CA ASN A 2 10.56 -14.72 -20.78
C ASN A 2 9.66 -13.50 -20.64
N LEU A 3 8.40 -13.72 -20.25
CA LEU A 3 7.58 -12.61 -19.80
C LEU A 3 8.26 -12.05 -18.56
N SER A 4 8.38 -10.73 -18.49
CA SER A 4 8.94 -10.10 -17.30
C SER A 4 8.00 -10.40 -16.15
N ILE A 5 8.53 -10.75 -14.97
CA ILE A 5 7.73 -10.94 -13.74
C ILE A 5 6.79 -9.74 -13.51
N GLN A 6 7.22 -8.55 -13.92
CA GLN A 6 6.43 -7.33 -13.84
C GLN A 6 5.17 -7.36 -14.73
N GLU A 7 5.25 -7.94 -15.93
CA GLU A 7 4.11 -8.06 -16.85
C GLU A 7 3.09 -9.07 -16.32
N GLU A 8 3.55 -10.13 -15.64
CA GLU A 8 2.68 -11.11 -14.99
C GLU A 8 1.95 -10.54 -13.77
N LEU A 9 2.61 -9.64 -13.02
CA LEU A 9 2.06 -9.04 -11.80
C LEU A 9 1.19 -7.80 -12.07
N GLN A 10 1.31 -7.17 -13.24
CA GLN A 10 0.52 -6.00 -13.62
C GLN A 10 -1.01 -6.20 -13.44
N PRO A 11 -1.63 -7.28 -13.94
CA PRO A 11 -3.08 -7.49 -13.77
C PRO A 11 -3.50 -7.62 -12.29
N PHE A 12 -2.62 -8.16 -11.44
CA PHE A 12 -2.88 -8.24 -10.01
C PHE A 12 -2.86 -6.86 -9.35
N ALA A 13 -1.93 -5.98 -9.76
CA ALA A 13 -1.87 -4.62 -9.26
C ALA A 13 -3.11 -3.81 -9.67
N GLU A 14 -3.57 -3.96 -10.91
CA GLU A 14 -4.79 -3.30 -11.41
C GLU A 14 -6.05 -3.76 -10.66
N GLU A 15 -6.16 -5.06 -10.38
CA GLU A 15 -7.31 -5.59 -9.62
C GLU A 15 -7.24 -5.16 -8.16
N LEU A 16 -6.06 -5.20 -7.52
CA LEU A 16 -5.87 -4.71 -6.16
C LEU A 16 -6.22 -3.22 -6.02
N GLN A 17 -5.84 -2.38 -6.99
CA GLN A 17 -6.18 -0.96 -6.97
C GLN A 17 -7.69 -0.68 -6.94
N ARG A 18 -8.52 -1.59 -7.48
CA ARG A 18 -9.98 -1.43 -7.45
C ARG A 18 -10.58 -1.63 -6.06
N TYR A 19 -9.94 -2.44 -5.22
CA TYR A 19 -10.42 -2.75 -3.87
C TYR A 19 -9.68 -1.97 -2.77
N ILE A 20 -8.52 -1.40 -3.09
CA ILE A 20 -7.76 -0.55 -2.16
C ILE A 20 -8.46 0.80 -2.07
N THR A 21 -9.46 0.89 -1.18
CA THR A 21 -10.04 2.16 -0.77
C THR A 21 -9.28 2.73 0.44
N PRO A 22 -9.30 4.05 0.65
CA PRO A 22 -8.70 4.67 1.83
C PRO A 22 -9.24 4.09 3.14
N GLU A 23 -10.54 3.77 3.20
CA GLU A 23 -11.20 3.18 4.36
C GLU A 23 -10.67 1.77 4.64
N PHE A 24 -10.54 0.94 3.60
CA PHE A 24 -9.96 -0.41 3.72
C PHE A 24 -8.52 -0.37 4.23
N LEU A 25 -7.70 0.56 3.72
CA LEU A 25 -6.33 0.75 4.20
C LEU A 25 -6.28 1.21 5.65
N GLU A 26 -7.22 2.04 6.08
CA GLU A 26 -7.31 2.49 7.47
C GLU A 26 -7.72 1.36 8.42
N GLU A 27 -8.69 0.53 8.02
CA GLU A 27 -9.08 -0.67 8.77
C GLU A 27 -7.92 -1.67 8.85
N LEU A 28 -7.25 -1.95 7.73
CA LEU A 28 -6.08 -2.81 7.69
C LEU A 28 -4.94 -2.28 8.57
N ALA A 29 -4.69 -0.98 8.57
CA ALA A 29 -3.73 -0.35 9.45
C ALA A 29 -4.10 -0.50 10.93
N ARG A 30 -5.39 -0.46 11.29
CA ARG A 30 -5.86 -0.69 12.66
C ARG A 30 -5.68 -2.15 13.07
N GLU A 31 -6.07 -3.10 12.23
CA GLU A 31 -5.90 -4.54 12.48
C GLU A 31 -4.43 -4.92 12.66
N MET A 32 -3.57 -4.42 11.78
CA MET A 32 -2.13 -4.64 11.82
C MET A 32 -1.44 -3.87 12.95
N LYS A 33 -2.22 -3.16 13.80
CA LYS A 33 -1.73 -2.27 14.87
C LYS A 33 -0.65 -1.32 14.37
N PHE A 34 -0.82 -0.84 13.14
CA PHE A 34 0.07 0.09 12.50
C PHE A 34 -0.03 1.42 13.25
N VAL A 35 0.86 1.60 14.23
CA VAL A 35 0.88 2.85 15.01
C VAL A 35 1.36 3.95 14.08
N LYS A 36 0.54 4.98 13.89
CA LYS A 36 0.94 6.22 13.19
C LYS A 36 2.12 6.82 13.95
N ARG A 37 3.34 6.47 13.54
CA ARG A 37 4.56 6.97 14.18
C ARG A 37 4.65 8.45 13.84
N LYS A 38 4.37 9.31 14.83
CA LYS A 38 4.66 10.74 14.74
C LYS A 38 6.18 10.87 14.58
N ARG A 39 6.64 11.22 13.38
CA ARG A 39 8.07 11.43 13.09
C ARG A 39 8.62 12.37 14.16
N LYS A 40 9.61 11.93 14.93
CA LYS A 40 10.20 12.72 16.03
C LYS A 40 10.92 13.98 15.54
N PHE A 41 11.25 13.99 14.25
CA PHE A 41 11.87 15.12 13.57
C PHE A 41 10.90 15.66 12.52
N SER A 42 10.05 16.63 12.83
CA SER A 42 9.62 17.54 11.76
C SER A 42 10.87 18.31 11.37
N GLY A 43 11.48 17.95 10.24
CA GLY A 43 12.53 18.78 9.68
C GLY A 43 11.82 20.06 9.30
N SER A 44 12.09 21.14 10.02
CA SER A 44 11.80 22.47 9.50
C SER A 44 12.66 22.63 8.24
N ASP A 45 12.02 23.04 7.15
CA ASP A 45 12.73 23.51 5.96
C ASP A 45 13.62 24.72 6.29
#